data_AF-A0AA44WHW4-F1
#
_entry.id   AF-A0AA44WHW4-F1
#
_cell.length_a   1.000
_cell.length_b   1.000
_cell.length_c   1.000
_cell.angle_alpha   90.00
_cell.angle_beta   90.00
_cell.angle_gamma   90.00
#
_symmetry.space_group_name_H-M   'P 1'
#
loop_
_entity.id
_entity.type
_entity.pdbx_description
1 polymer ?
#
loop_
_entity_poly.entity_id
_entity_poly.type
_entity_poly.pdbx_seq_one_letter_code
_entity_poly.pdbx_strand_id
1 'polypeptide(L)'
;MSVSMATQTSEPLRVETVHETKLEHQEVESGYASATDSTSTASSSTNALPRISLTKAHLNHLNSQMENMDAMEILRFSKVMFPNLFQSTAFGLTGLVTIDMLSKIQTESPNSAPVDLIFLDTHYHFQETHDLVSAVQARYPNVKLHIYKPHKANTLAEFEATYGDPRL
;
A
#
# COMPACT_ATOMS: atom_id res chain seq x y z
N MET A 1 52.97 17.78 -43.40
CA MET A 1 52.23 17.32 -42.20
C MET A 1 51.48 18.53 -41.68
N SER A 2 50.21 18.64 -42.06
CA SER A 2 49.39 19.85 -41.86
C SER A 2 48.44 19.63 -40.68
N VAL A 3 48.41 20.60 -39.77
CA VAL A 3 47.42 20.67 -38.68
C VAL A 3 46.15 21.31 -39.24
N SER A 4 44.98 20.75 -38.92
CA SER A 4 43.69 21.42 -39.11
C SER A 4 42.77 21.09 -37.94
N MET A 5 42.36 22.14 -37.23
CA MET A 5 41.29 22.13 -36.24
C MET A 5 39.96 21.90 -36.96
N ALA A 6 39.11 21.02 -36.41
CA ALA A 6 37.71 20.91 -36.79
C ALA A 6 36.85 21.18 -35.56
N THR A 7 36.19 22.33 -35.59
CA THR A 7 35.08 22.73 -34.72
C THR A 7 33.85 21.92 -35.15
N GLN A 8 33.17 21.25 -34.21
CA GLN A 8 31.90 20.58 -34.49
C GLN A 8 30.81 21.12 -33.56
N THR A 9 29.84 21.81 -34.17
CA THR A 9 28.58 22.29 -33.58
C THR A 9 27.40 21.58 -34.26
N SER A 10 26.26 21.51 -33.56
CA SER A 10 24.90 21.05 -33.97
C SER A 10 24.61 19.55 -33.73
N GLU A 11 23.49 19.08 -33.16
CA GLU A 11 22.11 19.60 -32.95
C GLU A 11 21.44 19.05 -31.65
N PRO A 12 20.35 19.67 -31.15
CA PRO A 12 19.58 19.14 -30.01
C PRO A 12 18.62 18.00 -30.40
N LEU A 13 18.42 17.05 -29.46
CA LEU A 13 17.54 15.88 -29.60
C LEU A 13 16.07 16.25 -29.89
N ARG A 14 15.54 15.67 -30.97
CA ARG A 14 14.15 15.74 -31.43
C ARG A 14 13.25 14.80 -30.59
N VAL A 15 12.21 15.35 -29.96
CA VAL A 15 11.16 14.60 -29.27
C VAL A 15 10.07 14.23 -30.29
N GLU A 16 9.86 12.94 -30.55
CA GLU A 16 8.75 12.47 -31.39
C GLU A 16 7.53 12.12 -30.53
N THR A 17 6.40 12.73 -30.86
CA THR A 17 5.08 12.48 -30.28
C THR A 17 4.49 11.24 -30.95
N VAL A 18 4.22 10.18 -30.19
CA VAL A 18 3.66 8.94 -30.74
C VAL A 18 2.13 9.04 -30.80
N HIS A 19 1.62 8.82 -32.02
CA HIS A 19 0.21 8.80 -32.39
C HIS A 19 -0.55 7.60 -31.80
N GLU A 20 -1.80 7.87 -31.46
CA GLU A 20 -2.84 6.97 -31.01
C GLU A 20 -3.26 6.00 -32.14
N THR A 21 -3.25 4.69 -31.89
CA THR A 21 -3.82 3.69 -32.81
C THR A 21 -4.82 2.82 -32.06
N LYS A 22 -6.03 2.74 -32.63
CA LYS A 22 -7.24 2.05 -32.12
C LYS A 22 -7.35 0.63 -32.73
N LEU A 23 -8.12 -0.24 -32.03
CA LEU A 23 -8.76 -1.53 -32.45
C LEU A 23 -7.94 -2.80 -32.07
N GLU A 24 -8.46 -3.91 -31.49
CA GLU A 24 -9.81 -4.53 -31.43
C GLU A 24 -10.04 -5.34 -30.13
N HIS A 25 -11.30 -5.78 -29.93
CA HIS A 25 -11.84 -6.54 -28.80
C HIS A 25 -11.22 -7.92 -28.59
N GLN A 26 -10.88 -8.22 -27.34
CA GLN A 26 -10.71 -9.58 -26.84
C GLN A 26 -11.47 -9.67 -25.50
N GLU A 27 -12.45 -10.58 -25.41
CA GLU A 27 -13.22 -10.85 -24.20
C GLU A 27 -12.28 -11.24 -23.06
N VAL A 28 -12.27 -10.45 -21.98
CA VAL A 28 -11.54 -10.73 -20.75
C VAL A 28 -12.52 -11.02 -19.62
N GLU A 29 -12.46 -12.29 -19.22
CA GLU A 29 -12.94 -12.94 -18.01
C GLU A 29 -12.88 -12.03 -16.76
N SER A 30 -13.93 -12.08 -15.94
CA SER A 30 -14.18 -11.15 -14.82
C SER A 30 -13.15 -11.28 -13.70
N GLY A 31 -12.03 -10.57 -13.84
CA GLY A 31 -11.11 -10.24 -12.76
C GLY A 31 -11.54 -8.95 -12.08
N TYR A 32 -11.55 -8.95 -10.74
CA TYR A 32 -11.85 -7.83 -9.84
C TYR A 32 -11.42 -6.46 -10.38
N ALA A 33 -12.32 -5.78 -11.10
CA ALA A 33 -12.16 -4.41 -11.52
C ALA A 33 -12.71 -3.52 -10.41
N SER A 34 -11.82 -2.74 -9.78
CA SER A 34 -12.28 -1.61 -8.97
C SER A 34 -12.93 -0.60 -9.90
N ALA A 35 -14.25 -0.54 -9.87
CA ALA A 35 -15.02 0.48 -10.56
C ALA A 35 -14.70 1.83 -9.90
N THR A 36 -13.91 2.67 -10.58
CA THR A 36 -13.87 4.09 -10.26
C THR A 36 -15.11 4.72 -10.87
N ASP A 37 -16.20 4.73 -10.11
CA ASP A 37 -17.44 5.36 -10.54
C ASP A 37 -17.24 6.88 -10.56
N SER A 38 -17.28 7.46 -11.76
CA SER A 38 -16.98 8.86 -12.03
C SER A 38 -18.19 9.76 -11.78
N THR A 39 -18.79 9.73 -10.59
CA THR A 39 -19.85 10.69 -10.20
C THR A 39 -19.92 10.97 -8.70
N SER A 40 -18.79 10.95 -7.99
CA SER A 40 -18.73 11.57 -6.66
C SER A 40 -17.57 12.56 -6.59
N THR A 41 -17.91 13.85 -6.60
CA THR A 41 -17.02 14.95 -6.25
C THR A 41 -16.75 14.92 -4.74
N ALA A 42 -16.11 13.85 -4.28
CA ALA A 42 -15.42 13.85 -3.01
C ALA A 42 -14.01 14.32 -3.32
N SER A 43 -13.73 15.60 -3.04
CA SER A 43 -12.39 16.18 -3.05
C SER A 43 -11.54 15.48 -1.98
N SER A 44 -11.08 14.27 -2.30
CA SER A 44 -10.16 13.50 -1.50
C SER A 44 -8.76 14.01 -1.76
N SER A 45 -8.01 14.25 -0.69
CA SER A 45 -6.63 14.76 -0.68
C SER A 45 -5.59 13.80 -1.28
N THR A 46 -6.00 12.93 -2.20
CA THR A 46 -5.16 11.92 -2.87
C THR A 46 -4.44 12.46 -4.10
N ASN A 47 -4.81 13.66 -4.60
CA ASN A 47 -4.16 14.29 -5.76
C ASN A 47 -2.71 14.73 -5.52
N ALA A 48 -2.22 14.74 -4.27
CA ALA A 48 -0.88 15.21 -3.92
C ALA A 48 0.17 14.08 -3.78
N LEU A 49 -0.24 12.81 -3.87
CA LEU A 49 0.64 11.67 -3.61
C LEU A 49 1.23 11.12 -4.92
N PRO A 50 2.50 10.68 -4.93
CA PRO A 50 3.08 10.05 -6.11
C PRO A 50 2.28 8.81 -6.50
N ARG A 51 1.72 8.80 -7.72
CA ARG A 51 1.04 7.63 -8.26
C ARG A 51 2.08 6.63 -8.73
N ILE A 52 2.14 5.48 -8.05
CA ILE A 52 2.94 4.34 -8.48
C ILE A 52 2.11 3.47 -9.41
N SER A 53 2.66 3.15 -10.58
CA SER A 53 2.08 2.20 -11.52
C SER A 53 3.09 1.10 -11.81
N LEU A 54 2.71 -0.16 -11.59
CA LEU A 54 3.55 -1.33 -11.81
C LEU A 54 2.95 -2.19 -12.91
N THR A 55 3.75 -2.48 -13.94
CA THR A 55 3.38 -3.43 -14.98
C THR A 55 3.59 -4.86 -14.48
N LYS A 56 3.03 -5.85 -15.18
CA LYS A 56 3.28 -7.27 -14.89
C LYS A 56 4.77 -7.62 -14.92
N ALA A 57 5.53 -7.02 -15.84
CA ALA A 57 6.98 -7.22 -15.92
C ALA A 57 7.70 -6.68 -14.67
N HIS A 58 7.30 -5.52 -14.16
CA HIS A 58 7.84 -4.98 -12.90
C HIS A 58 7.54 -5.91 -11.72
N LEU A 59 6.30 -6.40 -11.60
CA LEU A 59 5.91 -7.31 -10.52
C LEU A 59 6.69 -8.64 -10.58
N ASN A 60 6.84 -9.23 -11.76
CA ASN A 60 7.62 -10.46 -11.94
C ASN A 60 9.09 -10.26 -11.53
N HIS A 61 9.69 -9.14 -11.92
CA HIS A 61 11.06 -8.81 -11.54
C HIS A 61 11.19 -8.64 -10.02
N LEU A 62 10.32 -7.85 -9.40
CA LEU A 62 10.34 -7.61 -7.95
C LEU A 62 10.13 -8.90 -7.16
N ASN A 63 9.18 -9.75 -7.57
CA ASN A 63 8.96 -11.04 -6.92
C ASN A 63 10.22 -11.92 -6.97
N SER A 64 10.87 -12.01 -8.13
CA SER A 64 12.12 -12.78 -8.28
C SER A 64 13.28 -12.23 -7.45
N GLN A 65 13.37 -10.90 -7.30
CA GLN A 65 14.39 -10.29 -6.44
C GLN A 65 14.09 -10.56 -4.95
N MET A 66 12.85 -10.34 -4.50
CA MET A 66 12.46 -10.43 -3.10
C MET A 66 12.39 -11.87 -2.57
N GLU A 67 12.27 -12.87 -3.43
CA GLU A 67 12.20 -14.30 -3.04
C GLU A 67 13.38 -14.75 -2.16
N ASN A 68 14.57 -14.19 -2.39
CA ASN A 68 15.80 -14.55 -1.67
C ASN A 68 16.25 -13.48 -0.67
N MET A 69 15.44 -12.44 -0.43
CA MET A 69 15.77 -11.35 0.50
C MET A 69 15.32 -11.68 1.93
N ASP A 70 16.00 -11.10 2.91
CA ASP A 70 15.55 -11.18 4.30
C ASP A 70 14.29 -10.32 4.52
N ALA A 71 13.44 -10.74 5.47
CA ALA A 71 12.20 -10.03 5.79
C ALA A 71 12.43 -8.55 6.16
N MET A 72 13.49 -8.23 6.89
CA MET A 72 13.84 -6.84 7.22
C MET A 72 14.18 -6.03 5.98
N GLU A 73 14.87 -6.63 5.01
CA GLU A 73 15.25 -5.95 3.76
C GLU A 73 14.04 -5.69 2.88
N ILE A 74 13.11 -6.65 2.77
CA ILE A 74 11.85 -6.48 2.05
C ILE A 74 11.03 -5.34 2.67
N LEU A 75 10.97 -5.25 4.00
CA LEU A 75 10.25 -4.17 4.68
C LEU A 75 10.93 -2.80 4.50
N ARG A 76 12.27 -2.73 4.54
CA ARG A 76 13.02 -1.50 4.23
C ARG A 76 12.75 -1.05 2.80
N PHE A 77 12.84 -1.97 1.84
CA PHE A 77 12.54 -1.71 0.44
C PHE A 77 11.11 -1.19 0.26
N SER A 78 10.14 -1.84 0.89
CA SER A 78 8.72 -1.47 0.81
C SER A 78 8.48 -0.04 1.32
N LYS A 79 9.11 0.36 2.43
CA LYS A 79 9.00 1.74 2.97
C LYS A 79 9.56 2.81 2.04
N VAL A 80 10.63 2.49 1.31
CA VAL A 80 11.26 3.43 0.37
C VAL A 80 10.45 3.50 -0.93
N MET A 81 10.00 2.35 -1.42
CA MET A 81 9.33 2.26 -2.71
C MET A 81 7.91 2.82 -2.66
N PHE A 82 7.12 2.49 -1.63
CA PHE A 82 5.69 2.79 -1.59
C PHE A 82 5.36 3.95 -0.64
N PRO A 83 4.90 5.11 -1.15
CA PRO A 83 4.35 6.15 -0.31
C PRO A 83 2.99 5.70 0.24
N ASN A 84 2.68 6.09 1.48
CA ASN A 84 1.45 5.68 2.18
C ASN A 84 1.33 4.17 2.32
N LEU A 85 2.42 3.52 2.70
CA LEU A 85 2.41 2.12 3.08
C LEU A 85 1.73 1.93 4.43
N PHE A 86 0.81 0.97 4.52
CA PHE A 86 0.13 0.56 5.74
C PHE A 86 0.34 -0.93 5.97
N GLN A 87 0.34 -1.35 7.24
CA GLN A 87 0.22 -2.76 7.59
C GLN A 87 -1.21 -3.05 8.05
N SER A 88 -1.91 -3.93 7.34
CA SER A 88 -3.14 -4.53 7.87
C SER A 88 -2.78 -5.66 8.82
N THR A 89 -3.45 -5.74 9.97
CA THR A 89 -3.21 -6.77 10.97
C THR A 89 -4.47 -7.13 11.72
N ALA A 90 -4.65 -8.42 12.00
CA ALA A 90 -5.58 -8.94 13.01
C ALA A 90 -4.86 -9.32 14.31
N PHE A 91 -3.63 -8.82 14.50
CA PHE A 91 -2.75 -9.09 15.64
C PHE A 91 -2.35 -10.56 15.83
N GLY A 92 -2.36 -11.34 14.74
CA GLY A 92 -1.73 -12.66 14.72
C GLY A 92 -0.19 -12.59 14.85
N LEU A 93 0.45 -13.72 15.18
CA LEU A 93 1.88 -13.78 15.46
C LEU A 93 2.75 -13.17 14.35
N THR A 94 2.49 -13.50 13.09
CA THR A 94 3.24 -12.96 11.95
C THR A 94 3.11 -11.44 11.86
N GLY A 95 1.89 -10.91 12.04
CA GLY A 95 1.63 -9.48 12.07
C GLY A 95 2.36 -8.77 13.22
N LEU A 96 2.41 -9.38 14.41
CA LEU A 96 3.16 -8.84 15.55
C LEU A 96 4.67 -8.78 15.29
N VAL A 97 5.23 -9.82 14.67
CA VAL A 97 6.64 -9.83 14.27
C VAL A 97 6.90 -8.73 13.25
N THR A 98 6.02 -8.51 12.27
CA THR A 98 6.13 -7.40 11.31
C THR A 98 6.09 -6.03 11.99
N ILE A 99 5.22 -5.83 12.99
CA ILE A 99 5.16 -4.57 13.77
C ILE A 99 6.50 -4.32 14.46
N ASP A 100 7.06 -5.34 15.10
CA ASP A 100 8.35 -5.22 15.80
C ASP A 100 9.50 -4.89 14.83
N MET A 101 9.54 -5.57 13.68
CA MET A 101 10.51 -5.29 12.61
C MET A 101 10.38 -3.86 12.07
N LEU A 102 9.17 -3.41 11.77
CA LEU A 102 8.91 -2.04 11.31
C LEU A 102 9.27 -0.98 12.37
N SER A 103 9.05 -1.27 13.65
CA SER A 103 9.45 -0.37 14.74
C SER A 103 10.97 -0.23 14.85
N LYS A 104 11.72 -1.31 14.64
CA LYS A 104 13.19 -1.28 14.59
C LYS A 104 13.68 -0.48 13.38
N ILE A 105 13.11 -0.72 12.20
CA ILE A 105 13.42 0.02 10.98
C ILE A 105 13.11 1.52 11.14
N GLN A 106 12.01 1.89 11.80
CA GLN A 106 11.69 3.30 12.08
C GLN A 106 12.74 3.95 12.98
N THR A 107 13.28 3.21 13.95
CA THR A 107 14.36 3.70 14.82
C THR A 107 15.66 3.94 14.04
N GLU A 108 15.96 3.10 13.05
CA GLU A 108 17.11 3.27 12.15
C GLU A 108 16.98 4.52 11.26
N SER A 109 15.75 4.90 10.90
CA SER A 109 15.47 6.05 10.02
C SER A 109 14.33 6.92 10.57
N PRO A 110 14.56 7.71 11.64
CA PRO A 110 13.51 8.45 12.34
C PRO A 110 12.77 9.47 11.47
N ASN A 111 13.43 9.99 10.43
CA ASN A 111 12.88 10.97 9.50
C ASN A 111 12.03 10.34 8.39
N SER A 112 12.01 9.00 8.26
CA SER A 112 11.16 8.31 7.30
C SER A 112 9.70 8.30 7.77
N ALA A 113 8.76 8.26 6.82
CA ALA A 113 7.35 8.16 7.16
C ALA A 113 7.08 6.86 7.97
N PRO A 114 6.35 6.95 9.10
CA PRO A 114 5.94 5.76 9.83
C PRO A 114 4.98 4.91 8.99
N VAL A 115 4.96 3.61 9.26
CA VAL A 115 3.97 2.69 8.67
C VAL A 115 2.86 2.52 9.69
N ASP A 116 1.70 3.05 9.38
CA ASP A 116 0.52 2.97 10.24
C ASP A 116 -0.13 1.57 10.16
N LEU A 117 -0.85 1.20 11.22
CA LEU A 117 -1.56 -0.07 11.30
C LEU A 117 -3.04 0.11 10.95
N ILE A 118 -3.61 -0.90 10.28
CA ILE A 118 -5.03 -0.99 10.00
C ILE A 118 -5.56 -2.26 10.67
N PHE A 119 -6.52 -2.09 11.58
CA PHE A 119 -7.28 -3.17 12.20
C PHE A 119 -8.74 -3.10 11.78
N LEU A 120 -9.30 -4.24 11.38
CA LEU A 120 -10.70 -4.38 11.01
C LEU A 120 -11.45 -5.04 12.18
N ASP A 121 -12.14 -4.23 12.96
CA ASP A 121 -12.94 -4.70 14.09
C ASP A 121 -14.32 -5.16 13.60
N THR A 122 -14.48 -6.48 13.51
CA THR A 122 -15.72 -7.12 13.04
C THR A 122 -16.82 -7.21 14.09
N HIS A 123 -16.59 -6.72 15.32
CA HIS A 123 -17.42 -6.95 16.52
C HIS A 123 -17.46 -8.39 17.04
N TYR A 124 -16.88 -9.35 16.32
CA TYR A 124 -16.81 -10.78 16.72
C TYR A 124 -15.38 -11.24 17.08
N HIS A 125 -14.49 -10.29 17.37
CA HIS A 125 -13.16 -10.64 17.86
C HIS A 125 -13.25 -11.15 19.31
N PHE A 126 -12.33 -12.04 19.67
CA PHE A 126 -12.18 -12.45 21.07
C PHE A 126 -11.78 -11.24 21.93
N GLN A 127 -12.24 -11.21 23.19
CA GLN A 127 -11.89 -10.13 24.11
C GLN A 127 -10.36 -10.03 24.28
N GLU A 128 -9.68 -11.16 24.31
CA GLU A 128 -8.23 -11.29 24.34
C GLU A 128 -7.55 -10.56 23.17
N THR A 129 -8.22 -10.46 22.01
CA THR A 129 -7.70 -9.71 20.86
C THR A 129 -7.75 -8.21 21.11
N HIS A 130 -8.84 -7.70 21.71
CA HIS A 130 -8.95 -6.29 22.10
C HIS A 130 -7.94 -5.91 23.19
N ASP A 131 -7.70 -6.81 24.14
CA ASP A 131 -6.69 -6.64 25.18
C ASP A 131 -5.27 -6.60 24.56
N LEU A 132 -5.02 -7.49 23.59
CA LEU A 132 -3.76 -7.51 22.82
C LEU A 132 -3.58 -6.23 21.99
N VAL A 133 -4.62 -5.72 21.34
CA VAL A 133 -4.58 -4.44 20.61
C VAL A 133 -4.10 -3.33 21.54
N SER A 134 -4.69 -3.25 22.74
CA SER A 134 -4.34 -2.25 23.75
C SER A 134 -2.88 -2.38 24.21
N ALA A 135 -2.41 -3.63 24.44
CA ALA A 135 -1.03 -3.91 24.81
C ALA A 135 -0.02 -3.52 23.70
N VAL A 136 -0.37 -3.75 22.43
CA VAL A 136 0.47 -3.39 21.28
C VAL A 136 0.55 -1.87 21.11
N GLN A 137 -0.57 -1.14 21.26
CA GLN A 137 -0.56 0.33 21.25
C GLN A 137 0.32 0.92 22.36
N ALA A 138 0.27 0.34 23.56
CA ALA A 138 1.13 0.76 24.67
C ALA A 138 2.62 0.48 24.42
N ARG A 139 2.94 -0.63 23.75
CA ARG A 139 4.31 -1.02 23.41
C ARG A 139 4.90 -0.20 22.27
N TYR A 140 4.09 0.16 21.28
CA TYR A 140 4.50 0.89 20.08
C TYR A 140 3.73 2.21 19.94
N PRO A 141 3.90 3.17 20.87
CA PRO A 141 3.06 4.38 20.95
C PRO A 141 3.22 5.33 19.76
N ASN A 142 4.31 5.21 19.01
CA ASN A 142 4.59 6.04 17.84
C ASN A 142 3.94 5.52 16.54
N VAL A 143 3.28 4.36 16.60
CA VAL A 143 2.62 3.74 15.46
C VAL A 143 1.12 3.99 15.56
N LYS A 144 0.57 4.75 14.61
CA LYS A 144 -0.86 5.06 14.62
C LYS A 144 -1.67 3.84 14.18
N LEU A 145 -2.66 3.47 14.99
CA LEU A 145 -3.62 2.41 14.68
C LEU A 145 -4.93 3.02 14.17
N HIS A 146 -5.34 2.63 12.97
CA HIS A 146 -6.63 2.94 12.39
C HIS A 146 -7.56 1.73 12.58
N ILE A 147 -8.67 1.93 13.29
CA ILE A 147 -9.67 0.89 13.54
C ILE A 147 -10.88 1.17 12.65
N TYR A 148 -11.21 0.23 11.77
CA TYR A 148 -12.40 0.30 10.92
C TYR A 148 -13.42 -0.74 11.37
N LYS A 149 -14.68 -0.35 11.35
CA LYS A 149 -15.83 -1.16 11.76
C LYS A 149 -16.82 -1.32 10.60
N PRO A 150 -17.70 -2.33 10.62
CA PRO A 150 -18.77 -2.48 9.64
C PRO A 150 -19.57 -1.19 9.45
N HIS A 151 -19.96 -0.94 8.20
CA HIS A 151 -20.71 0.27 7.86
C HIS A 151 -22.01 0.33 8.66
N LYS A 152 -22.29 1.51 9.24
CA LYS A 152 -23.49 1.80 10.07
C LYS A 152 -23.62 1.00 11.38
N ALA A 153 -22.57 0.29 11.81
CA ALA A 153 -22.60 -0.44 13.07
C ALA A 153 -21.32 -0.19 13.90
N ASN A 154 -21.47 0.59 14.97
CA ASN A 154 -20.38 0.89 15.90
C ASN A 154 -20.29 -0.10 17.07
N THR A 155 -21.35 -0.90 17.26
CA THR A 155 -21.47 -1.94 18.28
C THR A 155 -21.98 -3.25 17.68
N LEU A 156 -21.73 -4.35 18.40
CA LEU A 156 -22.26 -5.66 18.05
C LEU A 156 -23.80 -5.66 17.95
N ALA A 157 -24.47 -4.99 18.89
CA ALA A 157 -25.93 -4.90 18.90
C ALA A 157 -26.48 -4.15 17.67
N GLU A 158 -25.83 -3.06 17.26
CA GLU A 158 -26.17 -2.34 16.02
C GLU A 158 -25.92 -3.19 14.78
N PHE A 159 -24.84 -3.99 14.79
CA PHE A 159 -24.51 -4.91 13.71
C PHE A 159 -25.59 -5.98 13.55
N GLU A 160 -25.94 -6.68 14.63
CA GLU A 160 -26.96 -7.73 14.62
C GLU A 160 -28.36 -7.17 14.29
N ALA A 161 -28.68 -5.95 14.73
CA ALA A 161 -29.94 -5.29 14.36
C ALA A 161 -30.01 -4.90 12.87
N THR A 162 -28.87 -4.58 12.26
CA THR A 162 -28.82 -4.14 10.84
C THR A 162 -28.70 -5.31 9.87
N TYR A 163 -27.92 -6.33 10.23
CA TYR A 163 -27.52 -7.42 9.32
C TYR A 163 -27.99 -8.82 9.77
N GLY A 164 -28.57 -8.95 10.97
CA GLY A 164 -28.97 -10.22 11.57
C GLY A 164 -27.87 -10.87 12.43
N ASP A 165 -28.25 -11.83 13.27
CA ASP A 165 -27.29 -12.66 14.00
C ASP A 165 -26.77 -13.76 13.05
N PRO A 166 -25.46 -13.82 12.76
CA PRO A 166 -24.88 -14.84 11.89
C PRO A 166 -24.92 -16.26 12.48
N ARG A 167 -25.31 -16.43 13.75
CA ARG A 167 -25.44 -17.73 14.42
C ARG A 167 -26.85 -18.32 14.36
N LEU A 168 -27.83 -17.58 13.80
CA LEU A 168 -29.22 -18.00 13.61
C LEU A 168 -29.49 -18.39 12.15
#